data_AF-A0A0F0I8F5-F1
#
_entry.id   AF-A0A0F0I8F5-F1
#
_cell.length_a   1.000
_cell.length_b   1.000
_cell.length_c   1.000
_cell.angle_alpha   90.00
_cell.angle_beta   90.00
_cell.angle_gamma   90.00
#
_symmetry.space_group_name_H-M   'P 1'
#
loop_
_entity.id
_entity.type
_entity.pdbx_description
1 polymer ?
#
loop_
_entity_poly.entity_id
_entity_poly.type
_entity_poly.pdbx_seq_one_letter_code
_entity_poly.pdbx_strand_id
1 'polypeptide(L)'
;MFAACQHGQLGQFFPTDPVSPYLLEKIDAGARFPRGGVLILHGRDDSVAPVEESYVLRRKLTQVDPSLNFRLVVRDGEHGFDHLAKLHDVWLWEAIQDIVKSWPD
;
A
#
# COMPACT_ATOMS: atom_id res chain seq x y z
N MET A 1 3.53 20.48 18.00
CA MET A 1 3.78 19.54 16.87
C MET A 1 2.65 18.54 16.71
N PHE A 2 2.24 17.83 17.77
CA PHE A 2 1.16 16.83 17.72
C PHE A 2 -0.13 17.28 17.00
N ALA A 3 -0.69 18.45 17.34
CA ALA A 3 -1.89 18.97 16.67
C ALA A 3 -1.71 19.18 15.15
N ALA A 4 -0.54 19.70 14.74
CA ALA A 4 -0.23 19.88 13.32
C ALA A 4 -0.10 18.54 12.58
N CYS A 5 0.38 17.49 13.25
CA CYS A 5 0.41 16.13 12.69
C CYS A 5 -1.00 15.53 12.58
N GLN A 6 -1.77 15.57 13.67
CA GLN A 6 -3.11 14.99 13.74
C GLN A 6 -4.08 15.60 12.73
N HIS A 7 -3.95 16.90 12.45
CA HIS A 7 -4.81 17.62 11.51
C HIS A 7 -4.24 17.72 10.08
N GLY A 8 -3.17 16.98 9.77
CA GLY A 8 -2.57 16.99 8.43
C GLY A 8 -1.98 18.35 8.00
N GLN A 9 -1.71 19.26 8.95
CA GLN A 9 -1.23 20.62 8.67
C GLN A 9 0.30 20.71 8.54
N LEU A 10 1.02 19.62 8.79
CA LEU A 10 2.48 19.57 8.67
C LEU A 10 2.98 20.09 7.32
N GLY A 11 2.32 19.74 6.21
CA GLY A 11 2.71 20.20 4.86
C GLY A 11 2.55 21.70 4.63
N GLN A 12 1.75 22.40 5.46
CA GLN A 12 1.62 23.85 5.42
C GLN A 12 2.79 24.54 6.14
N PHE A 13 3.29 23.95 7.21
CA PHE A 13 4.41 24.48 7.99
C PHE A 13 5.77 24.09 7.42
N PHE A 14 5.83 22.96 6.72
CA PHE A 14 7.01 22.43 6.05
C PHE A 14 6.64 22.12 4.61
N PRO A 15 6.56 23.15 3.74
CA PRO A 15 6.29 22.95 2.33
C PRO A 15 7.43 22.10 1.75
N THR A 16 7.15 20.83 1.54
CA THR A 16 7.97 19.97 0.69
C THR A 16 7.68 20.35 -0.74
N ASP A 17 8.70 20.37 -1.59
CA ASP A 17 8.48 20.27 -3.04
C ASP A 17 7.44 19.16 -3.28
N PRO A 18 6.49 19.33 -4.23
CA PRO A 18 5.50 18.31 -4.50
C PRO A 18 6.27 16.99 -4.69
N VAL A 19 5.91 15.97 -3.90
CA VAL A 19 6.46 14.61 -4.06
C VAL A 19 5.91 14.08 -5.37
N SER A 20 6.50 14.59 -6.46
CA SER A 20 6.15 14.35 -7.84
C SER A 20 7.28 13.56 -8.48
N PRO A 21 6.96 12.48 -9.20
CA PRO A 21 5.60 12.06 -9.53
C PRO A 21 4.91 11.31 -8.37
N TYR A 22 3.59 11.46 -8.26
CA TYR A 22 2.77 10.58 -7.42
C TYR A 22 2.88 9.13 -7.92
N LEU A 23 2.59 8.13 -7.08
CA LEU A 23 2.84 6.72 -7.40
C LEU A 23 2.24 6.28 -8.77
N LEU A 24 1.01 6.68 -9.07
CA LEU A 24 0.36 6.33 -10.34
C LEU A 24 1.05 7.00 -11.54
N GLU A 25 1.48 8.25 -11.40
CA GLU A 25 2.26 8.97 -12.42
C GLU A 25 3.63 8.31 -12.64
N LYS A 26 4.27 7.80 -11.59
CA LYS A 26 5.51 7.02 -11.72
C LYS A 26 5.28 5.76 -12.54
N ILE A 27 4.18 5.05 -12.30
CA ILE A 27 3.81 3.85 -13.06
C ILE A 27 3.55 4.21 -14.52
N ASP A 28 2.86 5.33 -14.79
CA ASP A 28 2.65 5.87 -16.13
C ASP A 28 3.96 6.21 -16.84
N ALA A 29 4.92 6.77 -16.11
CA ALA A 29 6.26 7.07 -16.61
C ALA A 29 7.16 5.82 -16.77
N GLY A 30 6.65 4.61 -16.51
CA GLY A 30 7.38 3.37 -16.74
C GLY A 30 7.99 2.74 -15.49
N ALA A 31 7.77 3.28 -14.29
CA ALA A 31 8.20 2.62 -13.06
C ALA A 31 7.54 1.24 -12.90
N ARG A 32 8.24 0.32 -12.24
CA ARG A 32 7.81 -1.07 -12.05
C ARG A 32 7.99 -1.49 -10.60
N PHE A 33 7.11 -2.39 -10.16
CA PHE A 33 7.26 -3.05 -8.86
C PHE A 33 8.21 -4.26 -8.96
N PRO A 34 8.76 -4.72 -7.81
CA PRO A 34 9.60 -5.90 -7.76
C PRO A 34 8.88 -7.17 -8.27
N ARG A 35 9.61 -8.02 -9.00
CA ARG A 35 9.06 -9.26 -9.58
C ARG A 35 8.77 -10.35 -8.55
N GLY A 36 9.40 -10.28 -7.37
CA GLY A 36 9.08 -11.15 -6.23
C GLY A 36 7.64 -10.96 -5.72
N GLY A 37 7.04 -9.81 -6.03
CA GLY A 37 5.65 -9.49 -5.73
C GLY A 37 5.49 -8.40 -4.68
N VAL A 38 4.25 -8.00 -4.46
CA VAL A 38 3.84 -6.89 -3.60
C VAL A 38 2.60 -7.29 -2.85
N LEU A 39 2.62 -7.13 -1.52
CA LEU A 39 1.45 -7.26 -0.66
C LEU A 39 1.09 -5.89 -0.10
N ILE A 40 -0.18 -5.50 -0.26
CA ILE A 40 -0.77 -4.34 0.41
C ILE A 40 -1.85 -4.85 1.37
N LEU A 41 -1.75 -4.43 2.62
CA LEU A 41 -2.75 -4.61 3.66
C LEU A 41 -3.46 -3.27 3.87
N HIS A 42 -4.80 -3.26 3.87
CA HIS A 42 -5.56 -2.03 4.05
C HIS A 42 -6.82 -2.26 4.89
N GLY A 43 -7.04 -1.39 5.88
CA GLY A 43 -8.31 -1.32 6.61
C GLY A 43 -9.42 -0.77 5.73
N ARG A 44 -10.60 -1.40 5.73
CA ARG A 44 -11.73 -0.95 4.91
C ARG A 44 -12.21 0.44 5.33
N ASP A 45 -12.10 0.75 6.61
CA ASP A 45 -12.70 1.92 7.23
C ASP A 45 -11.68 3.07 7.41
N ASP A 46 -10.41 2.85 7.00
CA ASP A 46 -9.27 3.75 7.18
C ASP A 46 -9.60 5.23 6.90
N SER A 47 -9.70 6.00 7.98
CA SER A 47 -10.02 7.43 7.95
C SER A 47 -8.82 8.34 7.63
N VAL A 48 -7.61 7.80 7.56
CA VAL A 48 -6.36 8.53 7.27
C VAL A 48 -5.98 8.40 5.80
N ALA A 49 -6.04 7.18 5.27
CA ALA A 49 -5.74 6.85 3.88
C ALA A 49 -6.94 6.11 3.27
N PRO A 50 -7.68 6.70 2.32
CA PRO A 50 -8.86 6.05 1.75
C PRO A 50 -8.52 4.74 1.00
N VAL A 51 -9.26 3.68 1.28
CA VAL A 51 -9.06 2.35 0.67
C VAL A 51 -9.27 2.37 -0.86
N GLU A 52 -10.05 3.33 -1.37
CA GLU A 52 -10.33 3.55 -2.79
C GLU A 52 -9.04 3.68 -3.61
N GLU A 53 -8.02 4.34 -3.06
CA GLU A 53 -6.73 4.55 -3.73
C GLU A 53 -5.98 3.22 -3.94
N SER A 54 -6.12 2.27 -3.02
CA SER A 54 -5.57 0.91 -3.19
C SER A 54 -6.30 0.13 -4.29
N TYR A 55 -7.61 0.33 -4.45
CA TYR A 55 -8.34 -0.25 -5.57
C TYR A 55 -7.95 0.39 -6.92
N VAL A 56 -7.72 1.69 -6.95
CA VAL A 56 -7.19 2.39 -8.15
C VAL A 56 -5.83 1.81 -8.53
N LEU A 57 -4.91 1.69 -7.57
CA LEU A 57 -3.59 1.10 -7.79
C LEU A 57 -3.69 -0.33 -8.33
N ARG A 58 -4.53 -1.19 -7.73
CA ARG A 58 -4.74 -2.56 -8.22
C ARG A 58 -5.22 -2.57 -9.67
N ARG A 59 -6.23 -1.75 -10.02
CA ARG A 59 -6.74 -1.64 -11.39
C ARG A 59 -5.64 -1.19 -12.36
N LYS A 60 -4.84 -0.20 -11.96
CA LYS A 60 -3.73 0.30 -12.77
C LYS A 60 -2.71 -0.81 -13.04
N LEU A 61 -2.30 -1.55 -12.01
CA LEU A 61 -1.32 -2.62 -12.13
C LEU A 61 -1.83 -3.79 -12.99
N THR A 62 -3.11 -4.15 -12.88
CA THR A 62 -3.70 -5.15 -13.78
C THR A 62 -3.64 -4.73 -15.26
N GLN A 63 -3.72 -3.43 -15.55
CA GLN A 63 -3.63 -2.92 -16.93
C GLN A 63 -2.18 -2.86 -17.43
N VAL A 64 -1.23 -2.43 -16.59
CA VAL A 64 0.15 -2.13 -17.03
C VAL A 64 1.14 -3.28 -16.81
N ASP A 65 0.87 -4.17 -15.87
CA ASP A 65 1.69 -5.35 -15.56
C ASP A 65 0.79 -6.49 -15.01
N PRO A 66 -0.03 -7.11 -15.88
CA PRO A 66 -0.94 -8.20 -15.48
C PRO A 66 -0.20 -9.43 -14.95
N SER A 67 1.11 -9.53 -15.18
CA SER A 67 1.94 -10.64 -14.71
C SER A 67 2.48 -10.44 -13.29
N LEU A 68 2.32 -9.25 -12.70
CA LEU A 68 2.84 -8.92 -11.38
C LEU A 68 2.15 -9.79 -10.31
N ASN A 69 2.94 -10.39 -9.43
CA ASN A 69 2.43 -11.03 -8.21
C ASN A 69 2.00 -9.95 -7.20
N PHE A 70 0.85 -9.33 -7.44
CA PHE A 70 0.29 -8.28 -6.60
C PHE A 70 -0.90 -8.80 -5.80
N ARG A 71 -0.86 -8.60 -4.48
CA ARG A 71 -1.93 -8.96 -3.54
C ARG A 71 -2.39 -7.72 -2.79
N LEU A 72 -3.70 -7.49 -2.81
CA LEU A 72 -4.36 -6.48 -1.98
C LEU A 72 -5.34 -7.20 -1.05
N VAL A 73 -5.09 -7.11 0.25
CA VAL A 73 -5.95 -7.64 1.30
C VAL A 73 -6.65 -6.47 1.97
N VAL A 74 -7.98 -6.45 1.86
CA VAL A 74 -8.82 -5.46 2.55
C VAL A 74 -9.66 -6.17 3.60
N ARG A 75 -9.56 -5.71 4.85
CA ARG A 75 -10.33 -6.26 5.99
C ARG A 75 -10.96 -5.12 6.78
N ASP A 76 -11.99 -5.44 7.54
CA ASP A 76 -12.67 -4.49 8.43
C ASP A 76 -11.67 -3.89 9.42
N GLY A 77 -11.77 -2.58 9.68
CA GLY A 77 -10.90 -1.87 10.61
C GLY A 77 -10.28 -0.58 10.06
N GLU A 78 -9.71 0.18 11.00
CA GLU A 78 -9.09 1.49 10.77
C GLU A 78 -7.68 1.43 10.18
N HIS A 79 -7.09 2.61 9.99
CA HIS A 79 -5.66 2.76 9.77
C HIS A 79 -4.84 1.89 10.74
N GLY A 80 -3.97 1.04 10.20
CA GLY A 80 -3.19 0.08 11.00
C GLY A 80 -4.02 -1.05 11.63
N PHE A 81 -5.12 -1.47 11.00
CA PHE A 81 -5.96 -2.61 11.44
C PHE A 81 -5.16 -3.89 11.74
N ASP A 82 -4.00 -4.04 11.10
CA ASP A 82 -3.10 -5.18 11.15
C ASP A 82 -2.01 -5.06 12.24
N HIS A 83 -2.04 -4.06 13.12
CA HIS A 83 -0.99 -3.85 14.14
C HIS A 83 -0.76 -5.03 15.11
N LEU A 84 -1.75 -5.93 15.28
CA LEU A 84 -1.61 -7.17 16.05
C LEU A 84 -1.44 -8.42 15.18
N ALA A 85 -1.49 -8.27 13.87
CA ALA A 85 -1.36 -9.37 12.93
C ALA A 85 0.03 -9.99 13.01
N LYS A 86 0.08 -11.30 12.85
CA LYS A 86 1.32 -12.08 12.87
C LYS A 86 1.41 -12.92 11.62
N LEU A 87 2.62 -13.20 11.15
CA LEU A 87 2.84 -14.00 9.94
C LEU A 87 2.23 -15.40 10.00
N HIS A 88 2.02 -15.95 11.21
CA HIS A 88 1.33 -17.24 11.39
C HIS A 88 -0.21 -17.16 11.39
N ASP A 89 -0.79 -15.95 11.31
CA ASP A 89 -2.21 -15.81 11.13
C ASP A 89 -2.57 -16.33 9.74
N VAL A 90 -3.53 -17.26 9.67
CA VAL A 90 -3.88 -17.99 8.44
C VAL A 90 -4.07 -17.04 7.25
N TRP A 91 -4.86 -15.98 7.44
CA TRP A 91 -5.18 -15.01 6.39
C TRP A 91 -3.95 -14.25 5.88
N LEU A 92 -2.98 -13.95 6.76
CA LEU A 92 -1.79 -13.18 6.40
C LEU A 92 -0.75 -14.10 5.75
N TRP A 93 -0.58 -15.30 6.29
CA TRP A 93 0.26 -16.33 5.70
C TRP A 93 -0.18 -16.66 4.27
N GLU A 94 -1.48 -16.89 4.08
CA GLU A 94 -2.05 -17.17 2.75
C GLU A 94 -1.78 -16.05 1.75
N ALA A 95 -1.83 -14.80 2.21
CA ALA A 95 -1.60 -13.63 1.36
C ALA A 95 -0.12 -13.43 0.99
N ILE A 96 0.81 -13.77 1.89
CA ILE A 96 2.24 -13.41 1.73
C ILE A 96 3.14 -14.56 1.27
N GLN A 97 2.75 -15.82 1.50
CA GLN A 97 3.63 -16.99 1.32
C GLN A 97 4.30 -17.06 -0.06
N ASP A 98 3.61 -16.67 -1.13
CA ASP A 98 4.18 -16.72 -2.49
C ASP A 98 5.20 -15.61 -2.73
N ILE A 99 5.09 -14.48 -2.02
CA ILE A 99 6.04 -13.37 -2.06
C ILE A 99 7.28 -13.72 -1.24
N VAL A 100 7.11 -14.30 -0.05
CA VAL A 100 8.22 -14.70 0.83
C VAL A 100 9.15 -15.70 0.15
N LYS A 101 8.61 -16.62 -0.67
CA LYS A 101 9.41 -17.57 -1.46
C LYS A 101 10.41 -16.90 -2.42
N SER A 102 10.23 -15.62 -2.74
CA SER A 102 11.13 -14.85 -3.60
C SER A 102 12.25 -14.14 -2.86
N TRP A 103 12.24 -14.14 -1.53
CA TRP A 103 13.27 -13.49 -0.72
C TRP A 103 14.53 -14.34 -0.64
N PRO A 104 15.73 -13.73 -0.66
CA PRO A 104 16.97 -14.46 -0.46
C PRO A 104 17.06 -15.01 0.97
N ASP A 105 17.81 -16.10 1.12
CA ASP A 105 18.16 -16.70 2.42
C ASP A 105 18.98 -15.75 3.31
#